data_AF-A0A919I8A4-F1
#
_entry.id   AF-A0A919I8A4-F1
#
_cell.length_a   1.000
_cell.length_b   1.000
_cell.length_c   1.000
_cell.angle_alpha   90.00
_cell.angle_beta   90.00
_cell.angle_gamma   90.00
#
_symmetry.space_group_name_H-M   'P 1'
#
loop_
_entity.id
_entity.type
_entity.pdbx_description
1 polymer ?
#
loop_
_entity_poly.entity_id
_entity_poly.type
_entity_poly.pdbx_seq_one_letter_code
_entity_poly.pdbx_strand_id
1 'polypeptide(L)'
;MIKSGRSPAAQKLLHANSGMDPAWDAAIQRAGLLRVQDTHELFSAVETLSHMRPLRGEKLMIVSNGAAPAALALDELWLRNGKLATLSEETRDALRQALPVGVEIANPLDLRDDANSEHYQRAVNVLLNSQDYDALLVIHSPSAAAPGTESALALIDALKHHPRGKYVTVLTNWCGEFSSQEARRLFSDAGLPTYRTPEGTITAFMHMVEYRRNQKQLRETPVLPDSLTANTSEAHALLQQAIEDGATTLDTHEVSPVLRAYGIHTLPTWIAADSAEAVHIAEQIGYPVALKLRSPDIPHKSEVQGVMLYLRTAAEVQQAADAMIDRVKLARPRRASMDCWCKAWPIALAPRS
;
A
#
# COMPACT_ATOMS: atom_id res chain seq x y z
N MET A 1 -12.15 -5.46 -4.41
CA MET A 1 -11.58 -6.58 -5.19
C MET A 1 -10.61 -7.34 -4.31
N ILE A 2 -10.74 -8.67 -4.24
CA ILE A 2 -9.79 -9.54 -3.54
C ILE A 2 -8.89 -10.18 -4.59
N LYS A 3 -7.57 -10.08 -4.41
CA LYS A 3 -6.58 -10.75 -5.26
C LYS A 3 -5.92 -11.90 -4.51
N SER A 4 -6.16 -13.13 -4.97
CA SER A 4 -5.44 -14.33 -4.50
C SER A 4 -4.03 -14.44 -5.09
N GLY A 5 -3.17 -15.30 -4.56
CA GLY A 5 -1.81 -15.50 -5.10
C GLY A 5 -0.80 -14.45 -4.69
N ARG A 6 -0.86 -13.99 -3.43
CA ARG A 6 0.03 -12.94 -2.90
C ARG A 6 1.30 -13.51 -2.27
N SER A 7 1.18 -14.62 -1.55
CA SER A 7 2.33 -15.32 -0.99
C SER A 7 3.02 -16.18 -2.05
N PRO A 8 4.33 -16.44 -1.92
CA PRO A 8 5.06 -17.32 -2.84
C PRO A 8 4.43 -18.71 -2.98
N ALA A 9 3.93 -19.26 -1.87
CA ALA A 9 3.23 -20.56 -1.87
C ALA A 9 1.92 -20.51 -2.67
N ALA A 10 1.12 -19.44 -2.50
CA ALA A 10 -0.10 -19.25 -3.27
C ALA A 10 0.18 -18.99 -4.76
N GLN A 11 1.26 -18.27 -5.08
CA GLN A 11 1.70 -18.06 -6.48
C GLN A 11 2.09 -19.38 -7.13
N LYS A 12 2.85 -20.22 -6.42
CA LYS A 12 3.22 -21.56 -6.88
C LYS A 12 1.99 -22.44 -7.12
N LEU A 13 1.02 -22.42 -6.20
CA LEU A 13 -0.24 -23.16 -6.33
C LEU A 13 -1.07 -22.71 -7.55
N LEU A 14 -1.07 -21.40 -7.83
CA LEU A 14 -1.84 -20.82 -8.93
C LEU A 14 -1.08 -20.75 -10.25
N HIS A 15 0.14 -21.30 -10.32
CA HIS A 15 1.03 -21.20 -11.48
C HIS A 15 1.23 -19.74 -11.95
N ALA A 16 1.29 -18.81 -11.01
CA ALA A 16 1.45 -17.38 -11.28
C ALA A 16 2.93 -16.96 -11.16
N ASN A 17 3.35 -16.02 -12.01
CA ASN A 17 4.70 -15.46 -11.96
C ASN A 17 4.91 -14.62 -10.70
N SER A 18 6.01 -14.88 -9.99
CA SER A 18 6.39 -14.13 -8.79
C SER A 18 6.69 -12.66 -9.10
N GLY A 19 6.31 -11.76 -8.18
CA GLY A 19 6.71 -10.35 -8.22
C GLY A 19 5.77 -9.38 -8.93
N MET A 20 4.65 -9.84 -9.50
CA MET A 20 3.67 -8.95 -10.15
C MET A 20 2.64 -8.33 -9.18
N ASP A 21 2.64 -8.67 -7.89
CA ASP A 21 1.60 -8.18 -6.96
C ASP A 21 1.58 -6.64 -6.84
N PRO A 22 2.72 -5.92 -6.78
CA PRO A 22 2.73 -4.46 -6.82
C PRO A 22 2.22 -3.87 -8.14
N ALA A 23 2.48 -4.55 -9.27
CA ALA A 23 1.97 -4.13 -10.58
C ALA A 23 0.45 -4.30 -10.65
N TRP A 24 -0.08 -5.39 -10.09
CA TRP A 24 -1.52 -5.58 -9.91
C TRP A 24 -2.12 -4.51 -9.00
N ASP A 25 -1.46 -4.17 -7.90
CA ASP A 25 -1.90 -3.09 -7.01
C ASP A 25 -2.03 -1.77 -7.75
N ALA A 26 -0.99 -1.38 -8.49
CA ALA A 26 -1.00 -0.17 -9.29
C ALA A 26 -2.10 -0.19 -10.36
N ALA A 27 -2.32 -1.34 -11.02
CA ALA A 27 -3.37 -1.49 -12.03
C ALA A 27 -4.78 -1.39 -11.41
N ILE A 28 -5.01 -2.02 -10.25
CA ILE A 28 -6.29 -1.97 -9.52
C ILE A 28 -6.59 -0.54 -9.07
N GLN A 29 -5.60 0.15 -8.48
CA GLN A 29 -5.74 1.55 -8.07
C GLN A 29 -6.06 2.46 -9.26
N ARG A 30 -5.33 2.29 -10.38
CA ARG A 30 -5.59 3.05 -11.63
C ARG A 30 -6.94 2.77 -12.24
N ALA A 31 -7.45 1.54 -12.13
CA ALA A 31 -8.80 1.20 -12.58
C ALA A 31 -9.90 1.79 -11.67
N GLY A 32 -9.53 2.54 -10.63
CA GLY A 32 -10.47 3.12 -9.67
C GLY A 32 -11.06 2.09 -8.69
N LEU A 33 -10.51 0.88 -8.64
CA LEU A 33 -11.01 -0.20 -7.82
C LEU A 33 -10.36 -0.16 -6.43
N LEU A 34 -11.13 -0.49 -5.39
CA LEU A 34 -10.60 -0.71 -4.05
C LEU A 34 -10.10 -2.16 -3.95
N ARG A 35 -8.84 -2.35 -3.55
CA ARG A 35 -8.31 -3.67 -3.18
C ARG A 35 -8.52 -3.90 -1.68
N VAL A 36 -8.93 -5.10 -1.31
CA VAL A 36 -9.09 -5.51 0.09
C VAL A 36 -8.33 -6.81 0.34
N GLN A 37 -7.99 -7.07 1.60
CA GLN A 37 -7.05 -8.13 1.98
C GLN A 37 -7.73 -9.51 2.02
N ASP A 38 -8.97 -9.56 2.46
CA ASP A 38 -9.73 -10.78 2.68
C ASP A 38 -11.24 -10.58 2.48
N THR A 39 -12.00 -11.65 2.66
CA THR A 39 -13.45 -11.66 2.50
C THR A 39 -14.17 -10.83 3.57
N HIS A 40 -13.63 -10.72 4.78
CA HIS A 40 -14.21 -9.92 5.84
C HIS A 40 -14.11 -8.44 5.47
N GLU A 41 -12.92 -7.98 5.09
CA GLU A 41 -12.72 -6.62 4.59
C GLU A 41 -13.56 -6.32 3.34
N LEU A 42 -13.78 -7.30 2.44
CA LEU A 42 -14.64 -7.09 1.28
C LEU A 42 -16.07 -6.76 1.67
N PHE A 43 -16.68 -7.53 2.57
CA PHE A 43 -18.05 -7.25 3.01
C PHE A 43 -18.14 -5.95 3.81
N SER A 44 -17.18 -5.70 4.70
CA SER A 44 -17.09 -4.44 5.44
C SER A 44 -16.95 -3.24 4.49
N ALA A 45 -16.11 -3.35 3.45
CA ALA A 45 -15.95 -2.31 2.45
C ALA A 45 -17.21 -2.09 1.61
N VAL A 46 -17.93 -3.15 1.23
CA VAL A 46 -19.20 -3.04 0.50
C VAL A 46 -20.26 -2.37 1.36
N GLU A 47 -20.40 -2.76 2.62
CA GLU A 47 -21.35 -2.16 3.56
C GLU A 47 -21.06 -0.66 3.75
N THR A 48 -19.79 -0.34 4.02
CA THR A 48 -19.22 1.00 4.14
C THR A 48 -19.53 1.85 2.91
N LEU A 49 -19.11 1.41 1.73
CA LEU A 49 -19.19 2.19 0.50
C LEU A 49 -20.62 2.31 -0.04
N SER A 50 -21.51 1.36 0.24
CA SER A 50 -22.90 1.38 -0.24
C SER A 50 -23.78 2.33 0.56
N HIS A 51 -23.50 2.48 1.87
CA HIS A 51 -24.34 3.27 2.77
C HIS A 51 -23.75 4.64 3.10
N MET A 52 -22.43 4.82 2.94
CA MET A 52 -21.81 6.09 3.34
C MET A 52 -21.82 7.16 2.28
N ARG A 53 -21.86 8.39 2.78
CA ARG A 53 -21.69 9.60 1.98
C ARG A 53 -20.26 9.68 1.47
N PRO A 54 -20.06 10.12 0.21
CA PRO A 54 -18.72 10.36 -0.32
C PRO A 54 -17.94 11.34 0.57
N LEU A 55 -16.74 10.93 0.97
CA LEU A 55 -15.83 11.83 1.69
C LEU A 55 -15.52 13.05 0.83
N ARG A 56 -15.33 14.22 1.44
CA ARG A 56 -14.85 15.45 0.77
C ARG A 56 -13.33 15.62 0.80
N GLY A 57 -12.66 14.85 1.65
CA GLY A 57 -11.22 14.76 1.76
C GLY A 57 -10.82 13.51 2.56
N GLU A 58 -9.80 13.61 3.39
CA GLU A 58 -9.19 12.47 4.10
C GLU A 58 -8.72 12.79 5.53
N LYS A 59 -9.04 13.98 6.05
CA LYS A 59 -8.71 14.38 7.42
C LYS A 59 -9.76 13.86 8.39
N LEU A 60 -9.34 13.03 9.34
CA LEU A 60 -10.19 12.44 10.37
C LEU A 60 -10.12 13.23 11.68
N MET A 61 -11.27 13.60 12.22
CA MET A 61 -11.42 14.04 13.61
C MET A 61 -11.93 12.89 14.47
N ILE A 62 -11.29 12.62 15.60
CA ILE A 62 -11.69 11.55 16.53
C ILE A 62 -12.17 12.17 17.85
N VAL A 63 -13.33 11.73 18.33
CA VAL A 63 -13.86 12.05 19.67
C VAL A 63 -14.01 10.75 20.44
N SER A 64 -13.51 10.66 21.67
CA SER A 64 -13.56 9.46 22.49
C SER A 64 -13.83 9.81 23.96
N ASN A 65 -14.44 8.91 24.73
CA ASN A 65 -14.48 8.98 26.21
C ASN A 65 -13.44 8.07 26.87
N GLY A 66 -12.48 7.56 26.10
CA GLY A 66 -11.41 6.73 26.62
C GLY A 66 -10.15 6.84 25.77
N ALA A 67 -9.03 7.08 26.44
CA ALA A 67 -7.71 7.16 25.82
C ALA A 67 -7.30 5.86 25.12
N ALA A 68 -7.55 4.69 25.71
CA ALA A 68 -7.10 3.42 25.13
C ALA A 68 -7.77 3.08 23.77
N PRO A 69 -9.11 3.15 23.62
CA PRO A 69 -9.75 3.01 22.30
C PRO A 69 -9.28 4.06 21.28
N ALA A 70 -9.05 5.30 21.71
CA ALA A 70 -8.54 6.34 20.84
C ALA A 70 -7.10 6.04 20.38
N ALA A 71 -6.24 5.53 21.27
CA ALA A 71 -4.89 5.11 20.94
C ALA A 71 -4.87 3.96 19.92
N LEU A 72 -5.75 2.95 20.09
CA LEU A 72 -5.90 1.87 19.11
C LEU A 72 -6.35 2.39 17.74
N ALA A 73 -7.26 3.37 17.71
CA ALA A 73 -7.65 4.04 16.47
C ALA A 73 -6.47 4.80 15.83
N LEU A 74 -5.64 5.47 16.63
CA LEU A 74 -4.46 6.17 16.15
C LEU A 74 -3.40 5.23 15.57
N ASP A 75 -3.12 4.12 16.24
CA ASP A 75 -2.17 3.12 15.79
C ASP A 75 -2.60 2.55 14.43
N GLU A 76 -3.86 2.16 14.29
CA GLU A 76 -4.40 1.66 13.02
C GLU A 76 -4.39 2.74 11.93
N LEU A 77 -4.70 3.99 12.28
CA LEU A 77 -4.69 5.11 11.32
C LEU A 77 -3.27 5.38 10.82
N TRP A 78 -2.28 5.31 11.72
CA TRP A 78 -0.87 5.47 11.40
C TRP A 78 -0.37 4.36 10.48
N LEU A 79 -0.68 3.10 10.81
CA LEU A 79 -0.32 1.92 10.00
C LEU A 79 -0.85 2.00 8.56
N ARG A 80 -2.01 2.63 8.36
CA ARG A 80 -2.65 2.83 7.04
C ARG A 80 -2.30 4.16 6.37
N ASN A 81 -1.36 4.93 6.92
CA ASN A 81 -0.99 6.26 6.43
C ASN A 81 -2.20 7.22 6.30
N GLY A 82 -3.11 7.14 7.27
CA GLY A 82 -4.23 8.07 7.40
C GLY A 82 -3.80 9.44 7.92
N LYS A 83 -4.71 10.42 7.85
CA LYS A 83 -4.43 11.80 8.24
C LYS A 83 -5.40 12.27 9.31
N LEU A 84 -4.87 12.80 10.41
CA LEU A 84 -5.66 13.50 11.40
C LEU A 84 -5.97 14.92 10.92
N ALA A 85 -7.14 15.41 11.31
CA ALA A 85 -7.50 16.82 11.18
C ALA A 85 -6.67 17.68 12.14
N THR A 86 -6.31 18.88 11.68
CA THR A 86 -5.71 19.92 12.51
C THR A 86 -6.76 20.99 12.75
N LEU A 87 -7.12 21.20 14.01
CA LEU A 87 -8.16 22.15 14.39
C LEU A 87 -7.65 23.59 14.30
N SER A 88 -8.48 24.47 13.75
CA SER A 88 -8.30 25.92 13.80
C SER A 88 -8.44 26.44 15.23
N GLU A 89 -7.79 27.56 15.55
CA GLU A 89 -7.95 28.16 16.90
C GLU A 89 -9.40 28.55 17.20
N GLU A 90 -10.18 28.96 16.19
CA GLU A 90 -11.63 29.20 16.35
C GLU A 90 -12.38 27.96 16.86
N THR A 91 -12.14 26.80 16.23
CA THR A 91 -12.78 25.54 16.68
C THR A 91 -12.27 25.13 18.05
N ARG A 92 -10.97 25.34 18.33
CA ARG A 92 -10.40 25.03 19.65
C ARG A 92 -11.02 25.89 20.75
N ASP A 93 -11.20 27.18 20.52
CA ASP A 93 -11.83 28.09 21.48
C ASP A 93 -13.30 27.74 21.73
N ALA A 94 -14.05 27.42 20.67
CA ALA A 94 -15.43 26.98 20.81
C ALA A 94 -15.53 25.67 21.64
N LEU A 95 -14.61 24.73 21.44
CA LEU A 95 -14.54 23.50 22.24
C LEU A 95 -14.16 23.78 23.70
N ARG A 96 -13.18 24.66 23.95
CA ARG A 96 -12.79 25.08 25.32
C ARG A 96 -13.97 25.69 26.09
N GLN A 97 -14.84 26.44 25.41
CA GLN A 97 -16.03 27.05 26.02
C GLN A 97 -17.15 26.04 26.28
N ALA A 98 -17.30 25.03 25.42
CA ALA A 98 -18.38 24.06 25.49
C ALA A 98 -18.11 22.90 26.48
N LEU A 99 -16.85 22.58 26.72
CA LEU A 99 -16.42 21.39 27.48
C LEU A 99 -15.88 21.73 28.88
N PRO A 100 -15.91 20.76 29.82
CA PRO A 100 -15.41 20.97 31.18
C PRO A 100 -13.92 21.35 31.25
N VAL A 101 -13.56 22.09 32.30
CA VAL A 101 -12.17 22.43 32.62
C VAL A 101 -11.40 21.14 32.93
N GLY A 102 -10.44 20.79 32.09
CA GLY A 102 -9.62 19.58 32.23
C GLY A 102 -9.68 18.60 31.05
N VAL A 103 -10.53 18.87 30.06
CA VAL A 103 -10.48 18.22 28.75
C VAL A 103 -9.43 18.93 27.88
N GLU A 104 -8.45 18.17 27.39
CA GLU A 104 -7.46 18.70 26.46
C GLU A 104 -8.04 18.82 25.06
N ILE A 105 -7.97 20.01 24.46
CA ILE A 105 -8.46 20.24 23.10
C ILE A 105 -7.37 19.90 22.08
N ALA A 106 -7.41 18.65 21.64
CA ALA A 106 -6.53 18.03 20.65
C ALA A 106 -7.33 17.13 19.69
N ASN A 107 -6.61 16.45 18.79
CA ASN A 107 -7.16 15.36 17.97
C ASN A 107 -6.27 14.12 18.18
N PRO A 108 -6.77 13.06 18.85
CA PRO A 108 -8.15 12.86 19.31
C PRO A 108 -8.60 13.81 20.42
N LEU A 109 -9.89 14.12 20.44
CA LEU A 109 -10.55 14.81 21.55
C LEU A 109 -10.98 13.76 22.58
N ASP A 110 -10.21 13.61 23.65
CA ASP A 110 -10.52 12.71 24.76
C ASP A 110 -11.39 13.42 25.81
N LEU A 111 -12.69 13.09 25.81
CA LEU A 111 -13.69 13.59 26.76
C LEU A 111 -13.54 12.98 28.16
N ARG A 112 -12.64 12.00 28.35
CA ARG A 112 -12.38 11.28 29.59
C ARG A 112 -13.53 10.34 30.02
N ASP A 113 -13.28 9.57 31.07
CA ASP A 113 -14.11 8.44 31.52
C ASP A 113 -15.45 8.84 32.17
N ASP A 114 -15.54 10.06 32.68
CA ASP A 114 -16.74 10.67 33.24
C ASP A 114 -17.61 11.39 32.20
N ALA A 115 -17.29 11.26 30.91
CA ALA A 115 -18.03 11.91 29.83
C ALA A 115 -19.45 11.35 29.67
N ASN A 116 -20.46 12.15 30.02
CA ASN A 116 -21.87 11.82 29.79
C ASN A 116 -22.33 12.15 28.35
N SER A 117 -23.57 11.78 28.02
CA SER A 117 -24.19 12.04 26.72
C SER A 117 -24.21 13.51 26.32
N GLU A 118 -24.29 14.43 27.29
CA GLU A 118 -24.29 15.87 27.02
C GLU A 118 -22.93 16.36 26.54
N HIS A 119 -21.83 15.86 27.11
CA HIS A 119 -20.47 16.19 26.65
C HIS A 119 -20.26 15.78 25.18
N TYR A 120 -20.76 14.61 24.78
CA TYR A 120 -20.75 14.19 23.38
C TYR A 120 -21.57 15.13 22.48
N GLN A 121 -22.80 15.47 22.87
CA GLN A 121 -23.64 16.39 22.08
C GLN A 121 -22.97 17.76 21.90
N ARG A 122 -22.42 18.34 22.98
CA ARG A 122 -21.73 19.63 22.94
C ARG A 122 -20.51 19.59 22.03
N ALA A 123 -19.63 18.59 22.19
CA ALA A 123 -18.46 18.42 21.34
C ALA A 123 -18.84 18.26 19.87
N VAL A 124 -19.78 17.37 19.57
CA VAL A 124 -20.22 17.10 18.20
C VAL A 124 -20.89 18.32 17.58
N ASN A 125 -21.73 19.06 18.31
CA ASN A 125 -22.34 20.29 17.78
C ASN A 125 -21.30 21.35 17.41
N VAL A 126 -20.26 21.53 18.22
CA VAL A 126 -19.15 22.44 17.86
C VAL A 126 -18.42 21.94 16.62
N LEU A 127 -18.06 20.65 16.59
CA LEU A 127 -17.34 20.06 15.46
C LEU A 127 -18.15 20.12 14.16
N LEU A 128 -19.46 19.88 14.19
CA LEU A 128 -20.32 19.95 13.00
C LEU A 128 -20.34 21.35 12.36
N ASN A 129 -19.99 22.41 13.10
CA ASN A 129 -19.84 23.76 12.57
C ASN A 129 -18.44 24.03 11.97
N SER A 130 -17.43 23.24 12.34
CA SER A 130 -16.07 23.35 11.82
C SER A 130 -15.95 22.87 10.36
N GLN A 131 -14.93 23.36 9.66
CA GLN A 131 -14.52 22.90 8.33
C GLN A 131 -13.12 22.28 8.34
N ASP A 132 -12.56 22.03 9.52
CA ASP A 132 -11.16 21.59 9.69
C ASP A 132 -10.93 20.11 9.35
N TYR A 133 -12.01 19.33 9.25
CA TYR A 133 -11.99 17.88 9.04
C TYR A 133 -12.96 17.44 7.94
N ASP A 134 -12.72 16.24 7.39
CA ASP A 134 -13.51 15.65 6.32
C ASP A 134 -14.44 14.53 6.80
N ALA A 135 -14.07 13.84 7.88
CA ALA A 135 -14.89 12.85 8.57
C ALA A 135 -14.74 12.96 10.09
N LEU A 136 -15.81 12.59 10.81
CA LEU A 136 -15.84 12.54 12.26
C LEU A 136 -16.02 11.08 12.71
N LEU A 137 -15.10 10.60 13.53
CA LEU A 137 -15.22 9.33 14.23
C LEU A 137 -15.58 9.60 15.70
N VAL A 138 -16.71 9.07 16.14
CA VAL A 138 -17.09 9.08 17.56
C VAL A 138 -16.88 7.69 18.14
N ILE A 139 -16.01 7.58 19.11
CA ILE A 139 -15.69 6.37 19.86
C ILE A 139 -16.34 6.45 21.24
N HIS A 140 -16.92 5.34 21.67
CA HIS A 140 -17.60 5.25 22.95
C HIS A 140 -17.33 3.90 23.62
N SER A 141 -16.81 3.97 24.83
CA SER A 141 -16.71 2.86 25.77
C SER A 141 -17.78 3.01 26.84
N PRO A 142 -18.77 2.10 26.92
CA PRO A 142 -19.84 2.19 27.90
C PRO A 142 -19.31 2.23 29.34
N SER A 143 -19.83 3.16 30.13
CA SER A 143 -19.53 3.30 31.56
C SER A 143 -20.82 3.59 32.34
N ALA A 144 -20.75 3.58 33.67
CA ALA A 144 -21.91 3.95 34.50
C ALA A 144 -22.33 5.41 34.28
N ALA A 145 -21.38 6.31 33.99
CA ALA A 145 -21.63 7.72 33.70
C ALA A 145 -22.17 7.95 32.27
N ALA A 146 -21.99 6.97 31.39
CA ALA A 146 -22.28 7.09 29.97
C ALA A 146 -22.89 5.79 29.42
N PRO A 147 -24.20 5.56 29.64
CA PRO A 147 -24.88 4.41 29.07
C PRO A 147 -24.84 4.46 27.54
N GLY A 148 -24.46 3.36 26.91
CA GLY A 148 -24.24 3.30 25.46
C GLY A 148 -25.46 3.68 24.63
N THR A 149 -26.64 3.20 25.02
CA THR A 149 -27.91 3.47 24.33
C THR A 149 -28.31 4.94 24.41
N GLU A 150 -28.23 5.53 25.60
CA GLU A 150 -28.56 6.95 25.80
C GLU A 150 -27.61 7.87 25.03
N SER A 151 -26.31 7.55 25.07
CA SER A 151 -25.29 8.30 24.32
C SER A 151 -25.49 8.18 22.80
N ALA A 152 -25.94 7.02 22.32
CA ALA A 152 -26.26 6.83 20.90
C ALA A 152 -27.49 7.63 20.46
N LEU A 153 -28.59 7.58 21.23
CA LEU A 153 -29.79 8.37 20.94
C LEU A 153 -29.49 9.87 20.93
N ALA A 154 -28.72 10.34 21.92
CA ALA A 154 -28.21 11.70 22.01
C ALA A 154 -27.45 12.13 20.74
N LEU A 155 -26.53 11.29 20.26
CA LEU A 155 -25.74 11.58 19.06
C LEU A 155 -26.60 11.58 17.80
N ILE A 156 -27.50 10.59 17.66
CA ILE A 156 -28.44 10.51 16.53
C ILE A 156 -29.30 11.77 16.47
N ASP A 157 -29.84 12.21 17.61
CA ASP A 157 -30.68 13.39 17.70
C ASP A 157 -29.93 14.66 17.32
N ALA A 158 -28.72 14.85 17.86
CA ALA A 158 -27.85 15.96 17.52
C ALA A 158 -27.56 16.03 16.01
N LEU A 159 -27.23 14.89 15.39
CA LEU A 159 -26.97 14.83 13.94
C LEU A 159 -28.21 15.10 13.10
N LYS A 160 -29.39 14.67 13.55
CA LYS A 160 -30.65 14.87 12.85
C LYS A 160 -31.08 16.34 12.86
N HIS A 161 -30.91 17.02 13.99
CA HIS A 161 -31.33 18.41 14.16
C HIS A 161 -30.29 19.44 13.68
N HIS A 162 -29.01 19.06 13.61
CA HIS A 162 -27.97 19.99 13.16
C HIS A 162 -28.04 20.23 11.63
N PRO A 163 -28.03 21.49 11.14
CA PRO A 163 -28.11 21.80 9.70
C PRO A 163 -27.02 21.12 8.86
N ARG A 164 -25.84 20.93 9.46
CA ARG A 164 -24.69 20.26 8.84
C ARG A 164 -24.61 18.75 9.05
N GLY A 165 -25.44 18.16 9.91
CA GLY A 165 -25.39 16.72 10.20
C GLY A 165 -25.65 15.85 8.96
N LYS A 166 -26.41 16.36 7.98
CA LYS A 166 -26.62 15.69 6.69
C LYS A 166 -25.49 15.83 5.67
N TYR A 167 -24.44 16.60 5.96
CA TYR A 167 -23.33 16.85 5.04
C TYR A 167 -21.97 16.34 5.53
N VAL A 168 -21.87 16.03 6.82
CA VAL A 168 -20.65 15.46 7.42
C VAL A 168 -20.75 13.94 7.39
N THR A 169 -19.65 13.26 7.08
CA THR A 169 -19.52 11.81 7.23
C THR A 169 -19.17 11.51 8.69
N VAL A 170 -20.07 10.81 9.39
CA VAL A 170 -19.87 10.40 10.78
C VAL A 170 -19.81 8.88 10.85
N LEU A 171 -18.75 8.37 11.47
CA LEU A 171 -18.59 6.95 11.79
C LEU A 171 -18.68 6.80 13.31
N THR A 172 -19.29 5.71 13.77
CA THR A 172 -19.43 5.43 15.20
C THR A 172 -18.73 4.13 15.57
N ASN A 173 -18.01 4.14 16.68
CA ASN A 173 -17.44 2.94 17.28
C ASN A 173 -17.93 2.80 18.72
N TRP A 174 -18.87 1.89 18.94
CA TRP A 174 -19.42 1.62 20.28
C TRP A 174 -18.87 0.28 20.77
N CYS A 175 -17.92 0.36 21.70
CA CYS A 175 -17.18 -0.77 22.25
C CYS A 175 -18.07 -1.69 23.11
N GLY A 176 -17.71 -2.97 23.17
CA GLY A 176 -18.41 -4.00 23.96
C GLY A 176 -19.46 -4.77 23.13
N GLU A 177 -19.43 -6.09 23.18
CA GLU A 177 -20.30 -6.90 22.32
C GLU A 177 -21.76 -6.77 22.77
N PHE A 178 -22.07 -7.09 24.02
CA PHE A 178 -23.44 -7.10 24.52
C PHE A 178 -23.92 -5.72 24.98
N SER A 179 -23.09 -4.96 25.70
CA SER A 179 -23.45 -3.67 26.29
C SER A 179 -23.80 -2.59 25.27
N SER A 180 -23.26 -2.70 24.06
CA SER A 180 -23.44 -1.73 22.98
C SER A 180 -24.26 -2.25 21.80
N GLN A 181 -24.83 -3.46 21.90
CA GLN A 181 -25.59 -4.07 20.80
C GLN A 181 -26.78 -3.21 20.39
N GLU A 182 -27.56 -2.74 21.36
CA GLU A 182 -28.74 -1.90 21.09
C GLU A 182 -28.34 -0.54 20.52
N ALA A 183 -27.31 0.10 21.08
CA ALA A 183 -26.76 1.36 20.56
C ALA A 183 -26.35 1.24 19.08
N ARG A 184 -25.65 0.16 18.71
CA ARG A 184 -25.28 -0.11 17.31
C ARG A 184 -26.50 -0.33 16.42
N ARG A 185 -27.50 -1.08 16.89
CA ARG A 185 -28.76 -1.24 16.15
C ARG A 185 -29.43 0.11 15.86
N LEU A 186 -29.50 0.99 16.86
CA LEU A 186 -30.07 2.33 16.70
C LEU A 186 -29.30 3.18 15.67
N PHE A 187 -27.97 3.09 15.63
CA PHE A 187 -27.19 3.75 14.58
C PHE A 187 -27.50 3.18 13.19
N SER A 188 -27.56 1.86 13.05
CA SER A 188 -27.91 1.22 11.78
C SER A 188 -29.31 1.62 11.31
N ASP A 189 -30.30 1.64 12.20
CA ASP A 189 -31.67 2.07 11.90
C ASP A 189 -31.73 3.55 11.51
N ALA A 190 -30.83 4.38 12.04
CA ALA A 190 -30.66 5.79 11.67
C ALA A 190 -29.82 6.02 10.40
N GLY A 191 -29.29 4.95 9.78
CA GLY A 191 -28.41 5.05 8.61
C GLY A 191 -27.01 5.59 8.92
N LEU A 192 -26.56 5.45 10.18
CA LEU A 192 -25.21 5.82 10.63
C LEU A 192 -24.33 4.57 10.71
N PRO A 193 -23.19 4.54 9.99
CA PRO A 193 -22.23 3.44 10.05
C PRO A 193 -21.69 3.26 11.45
N THR A 194 -21.74 2.02 11.94
CA THR A 194 -21.35 1.69 13.31
C THR A 194 -20.54 0.42 13.38
N TYR A 195 -19.55 0.40 14.27
CA TYR A 195 -18.56 -0.67 14.34
C TYR A 195 -18.27 -1.06 15.79
N ARG A 196 -17.78 -2.30 15.96
CA ARG A 196 -17.47 -2.89 17.27
C ARG A 196 -16.09 -2.49 17.80
N THR A 197 -15.10 -2.34 16.91
CA THR A 197 -13.71 -2.10 17.29
C THR A 197 -13.15 -0.82 16.65
N PRO A 198 -12.25 -0.09 17.34
CA PRO A 198 -11.58 1.08 16.77
C PRO A 198 -10.88 0.77 15.44
N GLU A 199 -10.14 -0.34 15.37
CA GLU A 199 -9.34 -0.76 14.23
C GLU A 199 -10.22 -1.07 13.01
N GLY A 200 -11.35 -1.76 13.24
CA GLY A 200 -12.33 -2.03 12.19
C GLY A 200 -12.97 -0.76 11.65
N THR A 201 -13.19 0.22 12.52
CA THR A 201 -13.74 1.53 12.12
C THR A 201 -12.77 2.33 11.28
N ILE A 202 -11.49 2.34 11.68
CA ILE A 202 -10.43 3.00 10.91
C ILE A 202 -10.19 2.30 9.59
N THR A 203 -10.20 0.96 9.57
CA THR A 203 -10.14 0.17 8.33
C THR A 203 -11.23 0.59 7.35
N ALA A 204 -12.48 0.66 7.82
CA ALA A 204 -13.61 1.10 7.01
C ALA A 204 -13.45 2.55 6.51
N PHE A 205 -13.02 3.47 7.37
CA PHE A 205 -12.73 4.85 6.96
C PHE A 205 -11.63 4.89 5.87
N MET A 206 -10.56 4.14 6.05
CA MET A 206 -9.43 4.10 5.11
C MET A 206 -9.82 3.46 3.77
N HIS A 207 -10.71 2.47 3.75
CA HIS A 207 -11.30 1.96 2.51
C HIS A 207 -12.01 3.07 1.71
N MET A 208 -12.70 3.99 2.38
CA MET A 208 -13.33 5.13 1.70
C MET A 208 -12.30 6.12 1.16
N VAL A 209 -11.25 6.40 1.94
CA VAL A 209 -10.15 7.28 1.53
C VAL A 209 -9.43 6.71 0.32
N GLU A 210 -9.06 5.44 0.36
CA GLU A 210 -8.42 4.71 -0.74
C GLU A 210 -9.31 4.67 -1.98
N TYR A 211 -10.59 4.33 -1.81
CA TYR A 211 -11.54 4.35 -2.92
C TYR A 211 -11.63 5.73 -3.57
N ARG A 212 -11.71 6.81 -2.77
CA ARG A 212 -11.70 8.18 -3.28
C ARG A 212 -10.39 8.52 -4.00
N ARG A 213 -9.23 8.14 -3.45
CA ARG A 213 -7.92 8.33 -4.09
C ARG A 213 -7.87 7.64 -5.45
N ASN A 214 -8.34 6.40 -5.53
CA ASN A 214 -8.37 5.60 -6.75
C ASN A 214 -9.34 6.19 -7.78
N GLN A 215 -10.53 6.63 -7.35
CA GLN A 215 -11.49 7.31 -8.22
C GLN A 215 -10.95 8.65 -8.76
N LYS A 216 -10.15 9.37 -7.97
CA LYS A 216 -9.46 10.58 -8.44
C LYS A 216 -8.43 10.22 -9.52
N GLN A 217 -7.58 9.22 -9.26
CA GLN A 217 -6.59 8.74 -10.22
C GLN A 217 -7.22 8.26 -11.53
N LEU A 218 -8.34 7.54 -11.48
CA LEU A 218 -9.07 7.08 -12.66
C LEU A 218 -9.52 8.24 -13.57
N ARG A 219 -9.84 9.40 -12.98
CA ARG A 219 -10.29 10.60 -13.69
C ARG A 219 -9.14 11.50 -14.15
N GLU A 220 -7.96 11.33 -13.55
CA GLU A 220 -6.76 12.09 -13.95
C GLU A 220 -6.25 11.54 -15.28
N THR A 221 -6.04 12.43 -16.26
CA THR A 221 -5.29 12.05 -17.46
C THR A 221 -3.84 11.86 -17.05
N PRO A 222 -3.22 10.68 -17.30
CA PRO A 222 -1.84 10.46 -16.91
C PRO A 222 -0.94 11.47 -17.61
N VAL A 223 -0.33 12.36 -16.84
CA VAL A 223 0.73 13.23 -17.34
C VAL A 223 2.02 12.44 -17.20
N LEU A 224 2.76 12.27 -18.29
CA LEU A 224 4.13 11.78 -18.22
C LEU A 224 4.90 12.76 -17.34
N PRO A 225 5.62 12.30 -16.28
CA PRO A 225 6.48 13.19 -15.52
C PRO A 225 7.41 13.95 -16.46
N ASP A 226 7.59 15.26 -16.27
CA ASP A 226 8.44 16.08 -17.15
C ASP A 226 9.90 15.57 -17.21
N SER A 227 10.32 14.81 -16.20
CA SER A 227 11.63 14.16 -16.11
C SER A 227 11.76 12.86 -16.92
N LEU A 228 10.65 12.29 -17.38
CA LEU A 228 10.63 11.06 -18.17
C LEU A 228 10.77 11.43 -19.65
N THR A 229 12.02 11.65 -20.07
CA THR A 229 12.35 11.72 -21.51
C THR A 229 12.05 10.36 -22.12
N ALA A 230 10.95 10.26 -22.86
CA ALA A 230 10.54 9.04 -23.54
C ALA A 230 10.95 9.09 -25.02
N ASN A 231 11.99 8.35 -25.40
CA ASN A 231 12.30 8.08 -26.80
C ASN A 231 11.47 6.89 -27.30
N THR A 232 10.15 7.07 -27.37
CA THR A 232 9.21 6.01 -27.77
C THR A 232 9.53 5.44 -29.15
N SER A 233 10.07 6.24 -30.06
CA SER A 233 10.53 5.79 -31.38
C SER A 233 11.64 4.75 -31.31
N GLU A 234 12.66 4.96 -30.46
CA GLU A 234 13.76 4.01 -30.29
C GLU A 234 13.27 2.71 -29.66
N ALA A 235 12.43 2.81 -28.62
CA ALA A 235 11.82 1.63 -27.99
C ALA A 235 11.01 0.80 -29.00
N HIS A 236 10.18 1.44 -29.82
CA HIS A 236 9.41 0.73 -30.86
C HIS A 236 10.29 0.12 -31.94
N ALA A 237 11.35 0.81 -32.40
CA ALA A 237 12.27 0.26 -33.38
C ALA A 237 12.96 -1.02 -32.88
N LEU A 238 13.44 -1.00 -31.63
CA LEU A 238 14.05 -2.17 -30.99
C LEU A 238 13.08 -3.34 -30.84
N LEU A 239 11.85 -3.06 -30.41
CA LEU A 239 10.81 -4.09 -30.25
C LEU A 239 10.36 -4.66 -31.60
N GLN A 240 10.25 -3.82 -32.61
CA GLN A 240 9.83 -4.23 -33.94
C GLN A 240 10.89 -5.09 -34.62
N GLN A 241 12.17 -4.74 -34.49
CA GLN A 241 13.28 -5.60 -34.93
C GLN A 241 13.21 -6.98 -34.28
N ALA A 242 13.00 -7.04 -32.96
CA ALA A 242 12.89 -8.31 -32.25
C ALA A 242 11.69 -9.14 -32.71
N ILE A 243 10.56 -8.50 -33.01
CA ILE A 243 9.37 -9.17 -33.57
C ILE A 243 9.67 -9.72 -34.97
N GLU A 244 10.35 -8.95 -35.82
CA GLU A 244 10.77 -9.36 -37.16
C GLU A 244 11.75 -10.54 -37.13
N ASP A 245 12.62 -10.58 -36.11
CA ASP A 245 13.53 -11.70 -35.84
C ASP A 245 12.82 -12.92 -35.22
N GLY A 246 11.49 -12.84 -35.02
CA GLY A 246 10.67 -13.93 -34.48
C GLY A 246 10.82 -14.14 -32.97
N ALA A 247 11.37 -13.17 -32.24
CA ALA A 247 11.57 -13.28 -30.80
C ALA A 247 10.24 -13.15 -30.06
N THR A 248 9.93 -14.14 -29.22
CA THR A 248 8.79 -14.09 -28.29
C THR A 248 9.17 -13.61 -26.88
N THR A 249 10.47 -13.45 -26.63
CA THR A 249 11.03 -13.05 -25.34
C THR A 249 12.34 -12.29 -25.56
N LEU A 250 12.56 -11.20 -24.82
CA LEU A 250 13.81 -10.46 -24.83
C LEU A 250 14.70 -10.83 -23.64
N ASP A 251 16.00 -10.95 -23.89
CA ASP A 251 17.02 -11.20 -22.90
C ASP A 251 17.46 -9.87 -22.25
N THR A 252 18.09 -9.91 -21.07
CA THR A 252 18.32 -8.69 -20.25
C THR A 252 19.04 -7.55 -20.99
N HIS A 253 19.96 -7.89 -21.89
CA HIS A 253 20.72 -6.91 -22.66
C HIS A 253 19.91 -6.21 -23.76
N GLU A 254 18.87 -6.86 -24.29
CA GLU A 254 17.96 -6.30 -25.29
C GLU A 254 16.89 -5.44 -24.62
N VAL A 255 16.48 -5.81 -23.40
CA VAL A 255 15.53 -5.04 -22.59
C VAL A 255 16.13 -3.74 -22.07
N SER A 256 17.42 -3.71 -21.73
CA SER A 256 18.06 -2.54 -21.10
C SER A 256 17.97 -1.27 -21.97
N PRO A 257 18.25 -1.28 -23.28
CA PRO A 257 18.02 -0.13 -24.16
C PRO A 257 16.56 0.31 -24.21
N VAL A 258 15.61 -0.63 -24.26
CA VAL A 258 14.16 -0.32 -24.25
C VAL A 258 13.76 0.40 -22.96
N LEU A 259 14.23 -0.07 -21.80
CA LEU A 259 13.98 0.58 -20.51
C LEU A 259 14.62 1.96 -20.43
N ARG A 260 15.85 2.10 -20.94
CA ARG A 260 16.57 3.39 -20.99
C ARG A 260 15.85 4.41 -21.86
N ALA A 261 15.24 3.99 -22.96
CA ALA A 261 14.42 4.84 -23.81
C ALA A 261 13.21 5.44 -23.06
N TYR A 262 12.78 4.84 -21.95
CA TYR A 262 11.77 5.38 -21.03
C TYR A 262 12.37 5.98 -19.75
N GLY A 263 13.65 6.33 -19.73
CA GLY A 263 14.32 6.91 -18.55
C GLY A 263 14.49 5.94 -17.38
N ILE A 264 14.23 4.64 -17.57
CA ILE A 264 14.41 3.61 -16.55
C ILE A 264 15.86 3.13 -16.61
N HIS A 265 16.67 3.61 -15.67
CA HIS A 265 18.06 3.20 -15.57
C HIS A 265 18.18 1.81 -14.93
N THR A 266 18.72 0.86 -15.69
CA THR A 266 19.13 -0.45 -15.17
C THR A 266 20.61 -0.46 -14.82
N LEU A 267 21.02 -1.37 -13.94
CA LEU A 267 22.45 -1.61 -13.72
C LEU A 267 23.12 -2.03 -15.04
N PRO A 268 24.29 -1.46 -15.37
CA PRO A 268 25.07 -1.91 -16.52
C PRO A 268 25.33 -3.42 -16.46
N THR A 269 25.20 -4.07 -17.61
CA THR A 269 25.34 -5.52 -17.76
C THR A 269 26.27 -5.78 -18.92
N TRP A 270 27.29 -6.61 -18.69
CA TRP A 270 28.23 -7.00 -19.72
C TRP A 270 28.11 -8.49 -20.02
N ILE A 271 28.54 -8.89 -21.21
CA ILE A 271 28.50 -10.25 -21.70
C ILE A 271 29.95 -10.66 -21.94
N ALA A 272 30.38 -11.76 -21.35
CA ALA A 272 31.71 -12.34 -21.51
C ALA A 272 31.64 -13.72 -22.18
N ALA A 273 32.48 -13.99 -23.17
CA ALA A 273 32.58 -15.24 -23.92
C ALA A 273 33.16 -16.38 -23.10
N ASP A 274 34.13 -16.03 -22.27
CA ASP A 274 34.93 -16.96 -21.52
C ASP A 274 35.31 -16.37 -20.16
N SER A 275 36.00 -17.19 -19.38
CA SER A 275 36.43 -16.83 -18.04
C SER A 275 37.48 -15.71 -18.03
N ALA A 276 38.36 -15.63 -19.04
CA ALA A 276 39.37 -14.58 -19.14
C ALA A 276 38.71 -13.21 -19.43
N GLU A 277 37.75 -13.16 -20.35
CA GLU A 277 36.97 -11.96 -20.63
C GLU A 277 36.11 -11.57 -19.42
N ALA A 278 35.54 -12.53 -18.69
CA ALA A 278 34.79 -12.26 -17.47
C ALA A 278 35.65 -11.60 -16.39
N VAL A 279 36.90 -12.04 -16.23
CA VAL A 279 37.89 -11.42 -15.33
C VAL A 279 38.22 -10.00 -15.79
N HIS A 280 38.53 -9.83 -17.08
CA HIS A 280 38.87 -8.51 -17.63
C HIS A 280 37.74 -7.49 -17.42
N ILE A 281 36.50 -7.90 -17.69
CA ILE A 281 35.31 -7.10 -17.44
C ILE A 281 35.16 -6.81 -15.94
N ALA A 282 35.35 -7.79 -15.06
CA ALA A 282 35.25 -7.58 -13.61
C ALA A 282 36.30 -6.58 -13.08
N GLU A 283 37.50 -6.57 -13.64
CA GLU A 283 38.54 -5.59 -13.30
C GLU A 283 38.17 -4.16 -13.71
N GLN A 284 37.48 -3.99 -14.85
CA GLN A 284 36.99 -2.69 -15.30
C GLN A 284 35.80 -2.18 -14.48
N ILE A 285 34.90 -3.07 -14.07
CA ILE A 285 33.70 -2.73 -13.27
C ILE A 285 34.09 -2.42 -11.82
N GLY A 286 35.06 -3.16 -11.28
CA GLY A 286 35.37 -3.17 -9.86
C GLY A 286 34.55 -4.20 -9.08
N TYR A 287 35.14 -4.66 -7.97
CA TYR A 287 34.58 -5.72 -7.12
C TYR A 287 33.76 -5.13 -5.96
N PRO A 288 32.76 -5.87 -5.42
CA PRO A 288 32.37 -7.23 -5.78
C PRO A 288 31.42 -7.32 -6.99
N VAL A 289 31.55 -8.40 -7.75
CA VAL A 289 30.71 -8.69 -8.92
C VAL A 289 29.88 -9.96 -8.74
N ALA A 290 28.79 -10.06 -9.49
CA ALA A 290 28.02 -11.29 -9.66
C ALA A 290 28.21 -11.84 -11.07
N LEU A 291 28.39 -13.16 -11.19
CA LEU A 291 28.49 -13.89 -12.45
C LEU A 291 27.21 -14.71 -12.67
N LYS A 292 26.63 -14.64 -13.87
CA LYS A 292 25.43 -15.43 -14.22
C LYS A 292 25.56 -16.04 -15.61
N LEU A 293 25.29 -17.34 -15.71
CA LEU A 293 25.24 -18.07 -16.96
C LEU A 293 24.14 -17.50 -17.88
N ARG A 294 24.42 -17.43 -19.17
CA ARG A 294 23.43 -17.18 -20.22
C ARG A 294 23.41 -18.39 -21.16
N SER A 295 22.25 -19.05 -21.26
CA SER A 295 22.02 -20.11 -22.23
C SER A 295 20.52 -20.14 -22.57
N PRO A 296 20.14 -20.11 -23.86
CA PRO A 296 18.74 -20.27 -24.29
C PRO A 296 18.15 -21.62 -23.85
N ASP A 297 19.00 -22.64 -23.72
CA ASP A 297 18.60 -24.01 -23.37
C ASP A 297 18.42 -24.25 -21.86
N ILE A 298 18.76 -23.26 -21.01
CA ILE A 298 18.69 -23.37 -19.53
C ILE A 298 17.88 -22.20 -18.96
N PRO A 299 16.54 -22.32 -18.89
CA PRO A 299 15.66 -21.28 -18.37
C PRO A 299 15.80 -21.07 -16.84
N HIS A 300 15.99 -22.14 -16.07
CA HIS A 300 16.13 -22.09 -14.60
C HIS A 300 17.59 -22.23 -14.14
N LYS A 301 18.31 -21.11 -14.15
CA LYS A 301 19.77 -21.06 -13.94
C LYS A 301 20.22 -21.56 -12.56
N SER A 302 19.36 -21.50 -11.55
CA SER A 302 19.66 -21.98 -10.20
C SER A 302 19.76 -23.51 -10.13
N GLU A 303 19.10 -24.23 -11.04
CA GLU A 303 19.13 -25.71 -11.10
C GLU A 303 20.50 -26.25 -11.53
N VAL A 304 21.31 -25.42 -12.19
CA VAL A 304 22.70 -25.76 -12.61
C VAL A 304 23.76 -24.96 -11.85
N GLN A 305 23.40 -24.31 -10.74
CA GLN A 305 24.29 -23.36 -10.04
C GLN A 305 24.89 -22.30 -10.98
N GLY A 306 24.12 -21.85 -11.97
CA GLY A 306 24.52 -20.86 -12.98
C GLY A 306 24.46 -19.42 -12.50
N VAL A 307 24.50 -19.20 -11.18
CA VAL A 307 24.57 -17.87 -10.56
C VAL A 307 25.58 -17.95 -9.41
N MET A 308 26.61 -17.12 -9.48
CA MET A 308 27.60 -16.95 -8.42
C MET A 308 27.61 -15.47 -8.02
N LEU A 309 27.30 -15.21 -6.76
CA LEU A 309 27.21 -13.85 -6.24
C LEU A 309 28.46 -13.53 -5.43
N TYR A 310 28.76 -12.24 -5.32
CA TYR A 310 29.70 -11.71 -4.34
C TYR A 310 31.16 -12.15 -4.56
N LEU A 311 31.57 -12.20 -5.82
CA LEU A 311 32.93 -12.48 -6.24
C LEU A 311 33.76 -11.21 -6.05
N ARG A 312 34.81 -11.29 -5.26
CA ARG A 312 35.61 -10.16 -4.76
C ARG A 312 36.98 -10.03 -5.42
N THR A 313 37.39 -11.05 -6.17
CA THR A 313 38.72 -11.08 -6.80
C THR A 313 38.66 -11.69 -8.20
N ALA A 314 39.66 -11.38 -9.01
CA ALA A 314 39.84 -11.99 -10.33
C ALA A 314 39.90 -13.53 -10.26
N ALA A 315 40.58 -14.06 -9.24
CA ALA A 315 40.68 -15.51 -9.03
C ALA A 315 39.32 -16.15 -8.73
N GLU A 316 38.49 -15.51 -7.90
CA GLU A 316 37.13 -15.97 -7.61
C GLU A 316 36.25 -15.94 -8.87
N VAL A 317 36.38 -14.91 -9.71
CA VAL A 317 35.66 -14.80 -10.99
C VAL A 317 36.06 -15.89 -11.97
N GLN A 318 37.37 -16.07 -12.17
CA GLN A 318 37.91 -17.12 -13.04
C GLN A 318 37.42 -18.50 -12.63
N GLN A 319 37.58 -18.85 -11.35
CA GLN A 319 37.15 -20.15 -10.80
C GLN A 319 35.64 -20.35 -10.93
N ALA A 320 34.84 -19.31 -10.65
CA ALA A 320 33.40 -19.39 -10.79
C ALA A 320 32.98 -19.61 -12.25
N ALA A 321 33.61 -18.90 -13.20
CA ALA A 321 33.32 -19.00 -14.62
C ALA A 321 33.70 -20.38 -15.19
N ASP A 322 34.91 -20.85 -14.92
CA ASP A 322 35.38 -22.17 -15.37
C ASP A 322 34.48 -23.28 -14.82
N ALA A 323 34.17 -23.22 -13.52
CA ALA A 323 33.29 -24.20 -12.89
C ALA A 323 31.86 -24.17 -13.47
N MET A 324 31.33 -23.00 -13.86
CA MET A 324 30.05 -22.93 -14.56
C MET A 324 30.12 -23.57 -15.94
N ILE A 325 31.15 -23.25 -16.73
CA ILE A 325 31.33 -23.77 -18.10
C ILE A 325 31.44 -25.30 -18.07
N ASP A 326 32.22 -25.86 -17.15
CA ASP A 326 32.41 -27.30 -17.04
C ASP A 326 31.11 -28.03 -16.64
N ARG A 327 30.33 -27.46 -15.71
CA ARG A 327 29.02 -28.02 -15.34
C ARG A 327 28.05 -28.05 -16.51
N VAL A 328 28.03 -27.01 -17.34
CA VAL A 328 27.17 -26.95 -18.52
C VAL A 328 27.57 -28.03 -19.53
N LYS A 329 28.87 -28.19 -19.79
CA LYS A 329 29.39 -29.25 -20.68
C LYS A 329 28.98 -30.65 -20.19
N LEU A 330 29.06 -30.90 -18.88
CA LEU A 330 28.62 -32.16 -18.27
C LEU A 330 27.11 -32.38 -18.37
N ALA A 331 26.31 -31.34 -18.13
CA ALA A 331 24.85 -31.45 -18.13
C ALA A 331 24.23 -31.59 -19.53
N ARG A 332 24.88 -31.08 -20.59
CA ARG A 332 24.35 -31.07 -21.98
C ARG A 332 25.43 -31.30 -23.05
N PRO A 333 25.97 -32.54 -23.21
CA PRO A 333 27.07 -32.82 -24.14
C PRO A 333 26.73 -32.78 -25.65
N ARG A 334 25.45 -32.72 -26.05
CA ARG A 334 25.00 -32.88 -27.46
C ARG A 334 24.58 -31.60 -28.19
N ARG A 335 24.67 -30.41 -27.57
CA ARG A 335 24.20 -29.15 -28.16
C ARG A 335 25.03 -27.93 -27.77
N ALA A 336 26.33 -28.09 -27.59
CA ALA A 336 27.23 -26.98 -27.38
C ALA A 336 27.41 -26.17 -28.68
N SER A 337 26.42 -25.35 -29.08
CA SER A 337 26.85 -24.03 -29.56
C SER A 337 27.38 -23.35 -28.30
N MET A 338 28.67 -23.00 -28.34
CA MET A 338 29.41 -22.39 -27.23
C MET A 338 28.97 -20.93 -27.03
N ASP A 339 27.66 -20.71 -26.91
CA ASP A 339 27.09 -19.39 -26.61
C ASP A 339 26.77 -19.31 -25.11
N CYS A 340 27.66 -19.86 -24.26
CA CYS A 340 27.55 -19.79 -22.81
C CYS A 340 28.29 -18.55 -22.32
N TRP A 341 27.59 -17.41 -22.35
CA TRP A 341 28.19 -16.14 -21.98
C TRP A 341 27.94 -15.82 -20.50
N CYS A 342 28.96 -15.32 -19.81
CA CYS A 342 28.87 -14.89 -18.42
C CYS A 342 28.42 -13.43 -18.35
N LYS A 343 27.38 -13.13 -17.56
CA LYS A 343 26.98 -11.76 -17.22
C LYS A 343 27.66 -11.31 -15.93
N ALA A 344 28.49 -10.26 -15.99
CA ALA A 344 29.11 -9.61 -14.82
C ALA A 344 28.33 -8.34 -14.44
N TRP A 345 28.04 -8.13 -13.15
CA TRP A 345 27.32 -6.95 -12.63
C TRP A 345 27.98 -6.44 -11.35
N PRO A 346 28.09 -5.12 -11.13
CA PRO A 346 28.41 -4.56 -9.82
C PRO A 346 27.27 -4.85 -8.83
N ILE A 347 27.60 -5.31 -7.64
CA ILE A 347 26.59 -5.52 -6.60
C ILE A 347 26.27 -4.18 -5.95
N ALA A 348 25.11 -3.61 -6.29
CA ALA A 348 24.51 -2.54 -5.52
C ALA A 348 23.95 -3.11 -4.20
N LEU A 349 24.74 -3.03 -3.13
CA LEU A 349 24.21 -3.17 -1.78
C LEU A 349 23.48 -1.87 -1.44
N ALA A 350 22.16 -1.85 -1.60
CA ALA A 350 21.36 -0.85 -0.90
C ALA A 350 21.50 -1.11 0.61
N PRO A 351 21.88 -0.11 1.42
CA PRO A 351 21.84 -0.27 2.86
C PRO A 351 20.38 -0.53 3.26
N ARG A 352 20.15 -1.62 3.99
CA ARG A 352 18.90 -1.77 4.75
C ARG A 352 18.93 -0.70 5.83
N SER A 353 18.20 0.40 5.62
CA SER A 353 17.74 1.28 6.69
C SER A 353 16.45 0.72 7.27
#